data_AF-A0A973QSA1-F1
#
_entry.id   AF-A0A973QSA1-F1
#
_cell.length_a   1.000
_cell.length_b   1.000
_cell.length_c   1.000
_cell.angle_alpha   90.00
_cell.angle_beta   90.00
_cell.angle_gamma   90.00
#
_symmetry.space_group_name_H-M   'P 1'
#
loop_
_entity.id
_entity.type
_entity.pdbx_description
1 polymer ?
#
loop_
_entity_poly.entity_id
_entity_poly.type
_entity_poly.pdbx_seq_one_letter_code
_entity_poly.pdbx_strand_id
1 'polypeptide(L)'
;MAQPTPARTDRDWWRSAVIYQVYVRSFADGDGDGTGDLAGVRARLPYLAELGVDALWFTPWYLSPLKDGGYDVADYRAIDPAFGTLAEAEKLIAEARELGIRTIVDIVPNHVSDQHPWFRAALGGGPERELFHFRPGRGDHGELPPNDWRSEFGGPAWSRLPEGGWYLHLFAPEQPDLNWSHPAVRQEHEDILRFWFERGVAGVRVDSAALLVKDPRLPDFVEGRDRHPYVDRDELHDIYRSWRTVADAYGGIFVGEVWLPDTERFARYLRPDELHTAFNFSFLACPWDARRLRASIDETLAQHAPVGAPATWVLCNHDVTRTVTRYGREDTAFDFATKAFGTPADLALGTRRARAAALLSLALPGAVYVYQGEELGLPEADIPLDRVQDPMHFRSGGTDPGRDGCRVPLPWAAEAPYAGFGSRVE
;
A
#
# COMPACT_ATOMS: atom_id res chain seq x y z
N MET A 1 -27.43 -21.86 -20.24
CA MET A 1 -26.09 -22.42 -20.49
C MET A 1 -25.15 -21.24 -20.54
N ALA A 2 -24.28 -21.07 -19.53
CA ALA A 2 -23.30 -20.00 -19.54
C ALA A 2 -22.32 -20.26 -20.70
N GLN A 3 -22.06 -19.24 -21.52
CA GLN A 3 -21.01 -19.33 -22.53
C GLN A 3 -19.66 -19.60 -21.83
N PRO A 4 -18.81 -20.46 -22.40
CA PRO A 4 -17.48 -20.68 -21.84
C PRO A 4 -16.71 -19.36 -21.83
N THR A 5 -16.20 -18.98 -20.66
CA THR A 5 -15.27 -17.86 -20.49
C THR A 5 -14.11 -18.06 -21.48
N PRO A 6 -13.75 -17.06 -22.29
CA PRO A 6 -12.63 -17.18 -23.22
C PRO A 6 -11.38 -17.63 -22.45
N ALA A 7 -10.64 -18.57 -23.03
CA ALA A 7 -9.45 -19.13 -22.41
C ALA A 7 -8.47 -18.00 -22.03
N ARG A 8 -8.18 -17.88 -20.73
CA ARG A 8 -7.26 -16.90 -20.16
C ARG A 8 -5.90 -17.02 -20.86
N THR A 9 -5.51 -16.03 -21.64
CA THR A 9 -4.11 -15.92 -22.06
C THR A 9 -3.28 -15.47 -20.88
N ASP A 10 -2.09 -16.05 -20.70
CA ASP A 10 -1.18 -15.75 -19.59
C ASP A 10 -0.91 -14.23 -19.41
N ARG A 11 -0.97 -13.45 -20.51
CA ARG A 11 -0.72 -12.00 -20.51
C ARG A 11 -1.81 -11.13 -19.87
N ASP A 12 -3.05 -11.61 -19.80
CA ASP A 12 -4.20 -10.83 -19.31
C ASP A 12 -4.71 -11.32 -17.95
N TRP A 13 -3.91 -12.14 -17.25
CA TRP A 13 -4.28 -12.79 -15.99
C TRP A 13 -4.85 -11.80 -14.96
N TRP A 14 -4.26 -10.60 -14.91
CA TRP A 14 -4.54 -9.53 -13.96
C TRP A 14 -5.88 -8.85 -14.17
N ARG A 15 -6.53 -9.02 -15.32
CA ARG A 15 -7.82 -8.38 -15.62
C ARG A 15 -8.99 -8.99 -14.85
N SER A 16 -8.83 -10.20 -14.33
CA SER A 16 -9.85 -10.91 -13.56
C SER A 16 -9.26 -11.72 -12.41
N ALA A 17 -8.08 -11.33 -11.92
CA ALA A 17 -7.35 -12.09 -10.91
C ALA A 17 -7.99 -11.95 -9.52
N VAL A 18 -7.91 -13.01 -8.72
CA VAL A 18 -8.04 -12.93 -7.27
C VAL A 18 -6.66 -12.73 -6.66
N ILE A 19 -6.40 -11.53 -6.14
CA ILE A 19 -5.11 -11.12 -5.58
C ILE A 19 -5.22 -11.11 -4.05
N TYR A 20 -4.38 -11.91 -3.38
CA TYR A 20 -4.38 -12.02 -1.92
C TYR A 20 -3.27 -11.15 -1.33
N GLN A 21 -3.63 -10.15 -0.53
CA GLN A 21 -2.67 -9.29 0.14
C GLN A 21 -2.10 -9.96 1.39
N VAL A 22 -0.78 -10.08 1.44
CA VAL A 22 0.00 -10.65 2.53
C VAL A 22 0.76 -9.54 3.24
N TYR A 23 0.48 -9.37 4.54
CA TYR A 23 1.26 -8.55 5.46
C TYR A 23 2.21 -9.47 6.22
N VAL A 24 3.43 -9.64 5.68
CA VAL A 24 4.40 -10.71 6.04
C VAL A 24 4.50 -10.91 7.55
N ARG A 25 4.76 -9.82 8.29
CA ARG A 25 4.92 -9.78 9.76
C ARG A 25 3.79 -10.46 10.55
N SER A 26 2.60 -10.56 9.98
CA SER A 26 1.41 -11.07 10.66
C SER A 26 0.76 -12.26 9.95
N PHE A 27 1.39 -12.79 8.91
CA PHE A 27 0.81 -13.89 8.14
C PHE A 27 1.08 -15.25 8.78
N ALA A 28 2.34 -15.69 8.84
CA ALA A 28 2.77 -16.91 9.51
C ALA A 28 4.24 -16.82 9.90
N ASP A 29 4.58 -17.26 11.12
CA ASP A 29 5.94 -17.31 11.66
C ASP A 29 6.54 -18.72 11.40
N GLY A 30 7.61 -18.76 10.61
CA GLY A 30 8.24 -19.98 10.13
C GLY A 30 9.45 -20.41 10.95
N ASP A 31 10.11 -19.48 11.64
CA ASP A 31 11.32 -19.74 12.45
C ASP A 31 11.09 -19.70 13.97
N GLY A 32 9.93 -19.24 14.40
CA GLY A 32 9.48 -19.19 15.78
C GLY A 32 9.92 -17.94 16.55
N ASP A 33 10.33 -16.86 15.88
CA ASP A 33 10.78 -15.63 16.53
C ASP A 33 9.64 -14.69 16.99
N GLY A 34 8.39 -14.99 16.60
CA GLY A 34 7.19 -14.20 16.91
C GLY A 34 6.81 -13.17 15.83
N THR A 35 7.56 -13.08 14.74
CA THR A 35 7.29 -12.26 13.56
C THR A 35 7.02 -13.19 12.38
N GLY A 36 6.01 -12.86 11.58
CA GLY A 36 5.78 -13.61 10.35
C GLY A 36 6.90 -13.38 9.33
N ASP A 37 7.28 -14.42 8.61
CA ASP A 37 8.45 -14.45 7.73
C ASP A 37 8.17 -15.18 6.40
N LEU A 38 9.13 -15.14 5.46
CA LEU A 38 8.96 -15.76 4.15
C LEU A 38 8.90 -17.30 4.22
N ALA A 39 9.52 -17.94 5.23
CA ALA A 39 9.42 -19.39 5.42
C ALA A 39 8.00 -19.79 5.87
N GLY A 40 7.39 -19.00 6.75
CA GLY A 40 6.00 -19.14 7.17
C GLY A 40 5.03 -18.96 6.00
N VAL A 41 5.25 -17.95 5.15
CA VAL A 41 4.44 -17.79 3.92
C VAL A 41 4.57 -19.00 3.00
N ARG A 42 5.80 -19.49 2.76
CA ARG A 42 6.07 -20.68 1.93
C ARG A 42 5.33 -21.91 2.46
N ALA A 43 5.33 -22.13 3.77
CA ALA A 43 4.60 -23.23 4.41
C ALA A 43 3.08 -23.17 4.20
N ARG A 44 2.53 -21.98 3.89
CA ARG A 44 1.10 -21.74 3.66
C ARG A 44 0.73 -21.59 2.19
N LEU A 45 1.67 -21.70 1.25
CA LEU A 45 1.36 -21.70 -0.18
C LEU A 45 0.32 -22.77 -0.59
N PRO A 46 0.33 -24.01 -0.04
CA PRO A 46 -0.72 -24.99 -0.34
C PRO A 46 -2.12 -24.52 0.08
N TYR A 47 -2.25 -23.83 1.21
CA TYR A 47 -3.52 -23.23 1.66
C TYR A 47 -3.98 -22.15 0.68
N LEU A 48 -3.08 -21.27 0.25
CA LEU A 48 -3.40 -20.20 -0.70
C LEU A 48 -3.81 -20.76 -2.07
N ALA A 49 -3.16 -21.85 -2.51
CA ALA A 49 -3.55 -22.56 -3.73
C ALA A 49 -4.93 -23.20 -3.61
N GLU A 50 -5.26 -23.82 -2.47
CA GLU A 50 -6.59 -24.38 -2.20
C GLU A 50 -7.67 -23.28 -2.14
N LEU A 51 -7.35 -22.12 -1.57
CA LEU A 51 -8.23 -20.95 -1.56
C LEU A 51 -8.54 -20.44 -2.98
N GLY A 52 -7.69 -20.76 -3.96
CA GLY A 52 -7.89 -20.44 -5.38
C GLY A 52 -7.42 -19.05 -5.79
N VAL A 53 -6.41 -18.50 -5.09
CA VAL A 53 -5.86 -17.18 -5.42
C VAL A 53 -4.96 -17.26 -6.66
N ASP A 54 -4.98 -16.21 -7.49
CA ASP A 54 -4.17 -16.15 -8.71
C ASP A 54 -2.80 -15.47 -8.48
N ALA A 55 -2.72 -14.61 -7.46
CA ALA A 55 -1.50 -13.91 -7.08
C ALA A 55 -1.47 -13.55 -5.60
N LEU A 56 -0.26 -13.40 -5.06
CA LEU A 56 0.02 -12.81 -3.76
C LEU A 56 0.56 -11.40 -3.98
N TRP A 57 0.03 -10.43 -3.24
CA TRP A 57 0.62 -9.09 -3.12
C TRP A 57 1.23 -8.94 -1.74
N PHE A 58 2.54 -8.76 -1.70
CA PHE A 58 3.26 -8.50 -0.47
C PHE A 58 3.33 -7.00 -0.19
N THR A 59 2.97 -6.59 1.02
CA THR A 59 3.41 -5.29 1.56
C THR A 59 4.94 -5.24 1.63
N PRO A 60 5.57 -4.08 1.83
CA PRO A 60 7.03 -3.97 1.84
C PRO A 60 7.70 -5.03 2.72
N TRP A 61 8.55 -5.85 2.10
CA TRP A 61 9.37 -6.89 2.74
C TRP A 61 10.86 -6.51 2.77
N TYR A 62 11.14 -5.25 2.44
CA TYR A 62 12.49 -4.71 2.27
C TYR A 62 13.12 -4.37 3.60
N LEU A 63 14.45 -4.27 3.61
CA LEU A 63 15.17 -3.73 4.77
C LEU A 63 14.58 -2.38 5.18
N SER A 64 14.07 -2.30 6.41
CA SER A 64 13.38 -1.13 6.92
C SER A 64 13.56 -1.00 8.44
N PRO A 65 13.68 0.22 8.99
CA PRO A 65 13.58 0.46 10.43
C PRO A 65 12.18 0.20 11.02
N LEU A 66 11.18 -0.10 10.18
CA LEU A 66 9.79 -0.40 10.55
C LEU A 66 9.06 0.76 11.26
N LYS A 67 9.47 2.01 11.03
CA LYS A 67 8.78 3.20 11.57
C LYS A 67 7.37 3.35 11.01
N ASP A 68 7.15 2.88 9.79
CA ASP A 68 5.85 2.81 9.15
C ASP A 68 5.54 1.39 8.67
N GLY A 69 5.88 0.38 9.49
CA GLY A 69 5.56 -1.02 9.20
C GLY A 69 6.21 -1.59 7.93
N GLY A 70 7.32 -1.00 7.47
CA GLY A 70 8.06 -1.43 6.28
C GLY A 70 8.05 -0.41 5.14
N TYR A 71 7.19 0.60 5.19
CA TYR A 71 7.09 1.63 4.15
C TYR A 71 8.23 2.66 4.19
N ASP A 72 8.95 2.76 5.32
CA ASP A 72 10.23 3.44 5.43
C ASP A 72 11.39 2.56 4.93
N VAL A 73 11.53 2.42 3.61
CA VAL A 73 12.51 1.49 2.99
C VAL A 73 13.94 2.04 3.04
N ALA A 74 14.87 1.26 3.59
CA ALA A 74 16.30 1.59 3.63
C ALA A 74 17.11 0.94 2.50
N ASP A 75 16.67 -0.20 1.95
CA ASP A 75 17.24 -0.82 0.75
C ASP A 75 16.21 -1.69 0.01
N TYR A 76 15.80 -1.26 -1.19
CA TYR A 76 14.84 -1.97 -2.05
C TYR A 76 15.31 -3.30 -2.62
N ARG A 77 16.62 -3.61 -2.55
CA ARG A 77 17.22 -4.83 -3.11
C ARG A 77 17.61 -5.82 -2.02
N ALA A 78 17.36 -5.49 -0.76
CA ALA A 78 17.53 -6.38 0.39
C ALA A 78 16.17 -6.75 0.99
N ILE A 79 16.02 -8.01 1.41
CA ILE A 79 14.91 -8.44 2.26
C ILE A 79 15.28 -8.10 3.71
N ASP A 80 14.29 -7.65 4.49
CA ASP A 80 14.52 -7.40 5.91
C ASP A 80 14.94 -8.70 6.62
N PRO A 81 16.00 -8.70 7.42
CA PRO A 81 16.42 -9.89 8.17
C PRO A 81 15.33 -10.50 9.06
N ALA A 82 14.34 -9.71 9.50
CA ALA A 82 13.18 -10.21 10.25
C ALA A 82 12.20 -11.04 9.39
N PHE A 83 12.31 -10.98 8.06
CA PHE A 83 11.48 -11.76 7.14
C PHE A 83 12.25 -12.87 6.43
N GLY A 84 13.58 -12.81 6.43
CA GLY A 84 14.45 -13.82 5.84
C GLY A 84 15.52 -13.20 4.92
N THR A 85 15.75 -13.83 3.77
CA THR A 85 16.81 -13.42 2.83
C THR A 85 16.30 -13.24 1.40
N LEU A 86 17.08 -12.55 0.56
CA LEU A 86 16.77 -12.44 -0.88
C LEU A 86 16.65 -13.82 -1.55
N ALA A 87 17.49 -14.78 -1.17
CA ALA A 87 17.42 -16.15 -1.68
C ALA A 87 16.13 -16.87 -1.25
N GLU A 88 15.55 -16.53 -0.10
CA GLU A 88 14.26 -17.06 0.33
C GLU A 88 13.09 -16.40 -0.39
N ALA A 89 13.18 -15.10 -0.70
CA ALA A 89 12.22 -14.45 -1.58
C ALA A 89 12.21 -15.08 -2.98
N GLU A 90 13.39 -15.33 -3.56
CA GLU A 90 13.52 -16.02 -4.85
C GLU A 90 12.91 -17.44 -4.82
N LYS A 91 13.12 -18.18 -3.73
CA LYS A 91 12.47 -19.50 -3.52
C LYS A 91 10.96 -19.38 -3.41
N LEU A 92 10.45 -18.43 -2.62
CA LEU A 92 9.02 -18.19 -2.47
C LEU A 92 8.37 -17.86 -3.83
N ILE A 93 8.98 -16.97 -4.62
CA ILE A 93 8.48 -16.59 -5.94
C ILE A 93 8.43 -17.81 -6.87
N ALA A 94 9.47 -18.65 -6.86
CA ALA A 94 9.53 -19.86 -7.67
C ALA A 94 8.48 -20.90 -7.24
N GLU A 95 8.38 -21.20 -5.95
CA GLU A 95 7.43 -22.18 -5.40
C GLU A 95 5.97 -21.73 -5.59
N ALA A 96 5.67 -20.44 -5.38
CA ALA A 96 4.35 -19.89 -5.66
C ALA A 96 3.99 -20.07 -7.16
N ARG A 97 4.94 -19.81 -8.06
CA ARG A 97 4.75 -19.99 -9.50
C ARG A 97 4.49 -21.44 -9.89
N GLU A 98 5.14 -22.41 -9.24
CA GLU A 98 4.89 -23.85 -9.45
C GLU A 98 3.44 -24.23 -9.10
N LEU A 99 2.83 -23.52 -8.15
CA LEU A 99 1.41 -23.65 -7.78
C LEU A 99 0.47 -22.79 -8.63
N GLY A 100 0.99 -22.09 -9.66
CA GLY A 100 0.22 -21.21 -10.53
C GLY A 100 -0.08 -19.83 -9.93
N ILE A 101 0.52 -19.50 -8.79
CA ILE A 101 0.33 -18.25 -8.06
C ILE A 101 1.43 -17.26 -8.43
N ARG A 102 1.04 -16.06 -8.87
CA ARG A 102 1.98 -14.97 -9.20
C ARG A 102 2.36 -14.17 -7.96
N THR A 103 3.48 -13.47 -8.02
CA THR A 103 3.91 -12.57 -6.95
C THR A 103 3.87 -11.12 -7.41
N ILE A 104 3.27 -10.25 -6.61
CA ILE A 104 3.29 -8.79 -6.72
C ILE A 104 4.03 -8.25 -5.49
N VAL A 105 4.95 -7.32 -5.68
CA VAL A 105 5.65 -6.63 -4.59
C VAL A 105 5.16 -5.19 -4.46
N ASP A 106 5.21 -4.62 -3.26
CA ASP A 106 5.03 -3.19 -3.06
C ASP A 106 6.27 -2.39 -3.43
N ILE A 107 6.16 -1.16 -3.92
CA ILE A 107 7.26 -0.20 -4.01
C ILE A 107 6.77 1.15 -3.51
N VAL A 108 7.62 1.84 -2.76
CA VAL A 108 7.33 3.12 -2.09
C VAL A 108 8.11 4.28 -2.72
N PRO A 109 7.78 4.70 -3.95
CA PRO A 109 8.65 5.59 -4.71
C PRO A 109 8.72 7.03 -4.17
N ASN A 110 7.77 7.46 -3.33
CA ASN A 110 7.69 8.85 -2.90
C ASN A 110 8.86 9.26 -1.98
N HIS A 111 9.30 8.33 -1.12
CA HIS A 111 10.26 8.57 -0.06
C HIS A 111 11.12 7.31 0.18
N VAL A 112 12.16 7.47 0.98
CA VAL A 112 12.95 6.37 1.54
C VAL A 112 13.08 6.58 3.04
N SER A 113 13.61 5.60 3.76
CA SER A 113 13.98 5.78 5.17
C SER A 113 15.05 6.86 5.34
N ASP A 114 15.03 7.57 6.46
CA ASP A 114 16.14 8.43 6.91
C ASP A 114 17.45 7.64 7.15
N GLN A 115 17.36 6.31 7.26
CA GLN A 115 18.49 5.40 7.33
C GLN A 115 19.03 4.98 5.95
N HIS A 116 18.33 5.33 4.86
CA HIS A 116 18.76 5.03 3.50
C HIS A 116 20.13 5.68 3.21
N PRO A 117 21.07 5.00 2.53
CA PRO A 117 22.41 5.52 2.28
C PRO A 117 22.43 6.91 1.63
N TRP A 118 21.51 7.18 0.69
CA TRP A 118 21.38 8.49 0.07
C TRP A 118 21.02 9.59 1.07
N PHE A 119 20.09 9.36 2.00
CA PHE A 119 19.70 10.41 2.94
C PHE A 119 20.79 10.66 3.97
N ARG A 120 21.45 9.59 4.46
CA ARG A 120 22.63 9.73 5.34
C ARG A 120 23.75 10.55 4.68
N ALA A 121 24.01 10.33 3.40
CA ALA A 121 24.98 11.13 2.65
C ALA A 121 24.50 12.59 2.43
N ALA A 122 23.22 12.80 2.17
CA ALA A 122 22.60 14.11 2.03
C ALA A 122 22.70 14.96 3.31
N LEU A 123 22.52 14.34 4.48
CA LEU A 123 22.72 14.99 5.78
C LEU A 123 24.18 15.41 6.00
N GLY A 124 25.14 14.68 5.42
CA GLY A 124 26.56 15.07 5.41
C GLY A 124 26.88 16.28 4.52
N GLY A 125 25.90 16.83 3.79
CA GLY A 125 26.08 17.97 2.89
C GLY A 125 26.69 17.62 1.52
N GLY A 126 26.72 16.34 1.16
CA GLY A 126 27.20 15.86 -0.14
C GLY A 126 26.25 16.16 -1.31
N PRO A 127 26.63 15.78 -2.54
CA PRO A 127 25.78 15.94 -3.73
C PRO A 127 24.43 15.23 -3.61
N GLU A 128 24.33 14.20 -2.77
CA GLU A 128 23.09 13.47 -2.49
C GLU A 128 21.99 14.36 -1.89
N ARG A 129 22.33 15.55 -1.39
CA ARG A 129 21.36 16.54 -0.94
C ARG A 129 20.39 16.97 -2.05
N GLU A 130 20.79 16.90 -3.31
CA GLU A 130 19.94 17.20 -4.47
C GLU A 130 18.88 16.11 -4.76
N LEU A 131 19.06 14.90 -4.20
CA LEU A 131 18.13 13.78 -4.32
C LEU A 131 16.88 13.94 -3.46
N PHE A 132 16.85 14.95 -2.57
CA PHE A 132 15.76 15.24 -1.64
C PHE A 132 15.39 16.72 -1.66
N HIS A 133 14.32 17.08 -0.96
CA HIS A 133 13.88 18.47 -0.84
C HIS A 133 14.41 19.12 0.44
N PHE A 134 15.61 19.72 0.37
CA PHE A 134 16.14 20.59 1.43
C PHE A 134 15.89 22.06 1.14
N ARG A 135 15.39 22.84 2.12
CA ARG A 135 15.10 24.27 1.96
C ARG A 135 15.44 25.09 3.22
N PRO A 136 15.84 26.36 3.07
CA PRO A 136 15.88 27.28 4.20
C PRO A 136 14.46 27.50 4.76
N GLY A 137 14.37 27.73 6.06
CA GLY A 137 13.10 28.08 6.72
C GLY A 137 12.73 29.56 6.51
N ARG A 138 11.50 29.89 6.89
CA ARG A 138 11.00 31.28 7.01
C ARG A 138 11.27 31.81 8.44
N GLY A 139 11.01 33.10 8.64
CA GLY A 139 11.28 33.80 9.91
C GLY A 139 12.67 34.42 9.94
N ASP A 140 12.93 35.25 10.95
CA ASP A 140 14.18 36.03 11.05
C ASP A 140 15.42 35.13 11.23
N HIS A 141 15.20 33.90 11.72
CA HIS A 141 16.24 32.91 12.00
C HIS A 141 15.96 31.55 11.31
N GLY A 142 15.06 31.52 10.32
CA GLY A 142 14.67 30.28 9.63
C GLY A 142 13.96 29.28 10.54
N GLU A 143 13.32 29.76 11.61
CA GLU A 143 12.64 28.98 12.64
C GLU A 143 11.26 28.46 12.23
N LEU A 144 10.71 28.97 11.14
CA LEU A 144 9.44 28.52 10.57
C LEU A 144 9.68 27.62 9.35
N PRO A 145 8.79 26.65 9.07
CA PRO A 145 8.88 25.82 7.87
C PRO A 145 8.91 26.63 6.56
N PRO A 146 9.46 26.06 5.47
CA PRO A 146 9.52 26.73 4.16
C PRO A 146 8.16 27.04 3.53
N ASN A 147 7.09 26.31 3.91
CA ASN A 147 5.70 26.52 3.53
C ASN A 147 4.74 25.92 4.57
N ASP A 148 3.43 26.05 4.34
CA ASP A 148 2.37 25.59 5.23
C ASP A 148 1.92 24.13 5.04
N TRP A 149 2.69 23.31 4.30
CA TRP A 149 2.32 21.93 4.02
C TRP A 149 2.24 21.09 5.29
N ARG A 150 1.28 20.18 5.31
CA ARG A 150 1.01 19.26 6.42
C ARG A 150 1.35 17.83 6.04
N SER A 151 1.84 17.08 7.01
CA SER A 151 2.06 15.64 6.86
C SER A 151 0.72 14.90 6.89
N GLU A 152 0.60 13.86 6.06
CA GLU A 152 -0.55 12.96 6.00
C GLU A 152 -0.75 12.21 7.34
N PHE A 153 0.33 12.02 8.11
CA PHE A 153 0.29 11.47 9.46
C PHE A 153 0.11 12.55 10.55
N GLY A 154 -0.29 13.76 10.18
CA GLY A 154 -0.49 14.89 11.07
C GLY A 154 0.80 15.69 11.37
N GLY A 155 0.65 16.95 11.80
CA GLY A 155 1.79 17.87 12.01
C GLY A 155 2.32 18.53 10.73
N PRO A 156 3.44 19.27 10.80
CA PRO A 156 4.08 19.89 9.63
C PRO A 156 4.74 18.83 8.73
N ALA A 157 4.79 19.08 7.42
CA ALA A 157 5.50 18.24 6.44
C ALA A 157 7.02 18.52 6.37
N TRP A 158 7.56 19.30 7.31
CA TRP A 158 8.95 19.70 7.30
C TRP A 158 9.58 19.49 8.67
N SER A 159 10.79 18.91 8.67
CA SER A 159 11.59 18.71 9.86
C SER A 159 12.87 19.56 9.80
N ARG A 160 13.17 20.26 10.89
CA ARG A 160 14.32 21.16 10.99
C ARG A 160 15.59 20.38 11.30
N LEU A 161 16.67 20.68 10.60
CA LEU A 161 17.99 20.09 10.87
C LEU A 161 18.70 20.81 12.04
N PRO A 162 19.57 20.12 12.80
CA PRO A 162 20.34 20.73 13.89
C PRO A 162 21.18 21.93 13.45
N GLU A 163 21.79 21.87 12.26
CA GLU A 163 22.60 22.93 11.66
C GLU A 163 21.78 24.05 11.01
N GLY A 164 20.44 23.90 10.97
CA GLY A 164 19.52 24.81 10.31
C GLY A 164 19.08 24.33 8.92
N GLY A 165 18.01 24.95 8.42
CA GLY A 165 17.29 24.46 7.24
C GLY A 165 16.34 23.31 7.58
N TRP A 166 15.60 22.87 6.56
CA TRP A 166 14.51 21.92 6.69
C TRP A 166 14.56 20.91 5.55
N TYR A 167 14.07 19.69 5.81
CA TYR A 167 13.81 18.69 4.78
C TYR A 167 12.33 18.31 4.76
N LEU A 168 11.83 17.99 3.57
CA LEU A 168 10.43 17.60 3.34
C LEU A 168 10.22 16.12 3.71
N HIS A 169 9.09 15.85 4.34
CA HIS A 169 8.52 14.51 4.50
C HIS A 169 6.98 14.62 4.48
N LEU A 170 6.32 14.01 3.49
CA LEU A 170 4.86 14.02 3.43
C LEU A 170 4.23 13.07 4.46
N PHE A 171 5.01 12.12 4.98
CA PHE A 171 4.59 11.15 6.00
C PHE A 171 5.36 11.37 7.31
N ALA A 172 5.99 10.35 7.88
CA ALA A 172 6.82 10.49 9.09
C ALA A 172 8.14 11.24 8.80
N PRO A 173 8.74 11.92 9.79
CA PRO A 173 10.07 12.53 9.66
C PRO A 173 11.14 11.53 9.18
N GLU A 174 11.01 10.27 9.57
CA GLU A 174 11.87 9.16 9.14
C GLU A 174 11.66 8.73 7.68
N GLN A 175 10.75 9.40 6.94
CA GLN A 175 10.42 9.17 5.54
C GLN A 175 10.70 10.42 4.68
N PRO A 176 11.97 10.84 4.51
CA PRO A 176 12.34 11.97 3.67
C PRO A 176 11.93 11.76 2.19
N ASP A 177 11.25 12.76 1.65
CA ASP A 177 10.72 12.73 0.29
C ASP A 177 11.82 12.88 -0.77
N LEU A 178 11.79 11.97 -1.74
CA LEU A 178 12.69 12.00 -2.89
C LEU A 178 12.31 13.12 -3.87
N ASN A 179 13.33 13.69 -4.48
CA ASN A 179 13.22 14.68 -5.54
C ASN A 179 13.15 14.03 -6.92
N TRP A 180 11.95 13.73 -7.39
CA TRP A 180 11.68 13.10 -8.69
C TRP A 180 12.02 13.96 -9.92
N SER A 181 12.40 15.22 -9.74
CA SER A 181 12.99 16.01 -10.83
C SER A 181 14.45 15.62 -11.12
N HIS A 182 15.11 14.93 -10.18
CA HIS A 182 16.50 14.52 -10.33
C HIS A 182 16.61 13.21 -11.14
N PRO A 183 17.43 13.17 -12.21
CA PRO A 183 17.49 12.00 -13.11
C PRO A 183 17.97 10.72 -12.42
N ALA A 184 18.86 10.81 -11.42
CA ALA A 184 19.31 9.64 -10.67
C ALA A 184 18.19 8.96 -9.86
N VAL A 185 17.21 9.73 -9.35
CA VAL A 185 16.05 9.17 -8.65
C VAL A 185 15.20 8.36 -9.63
N ARG A 186 14.97 8.90 -10.83
CA ARG A 186 14.21 8.22 -11.90
C ARG A 186 14.89 6.91 -12.31
N GLN A 187 16.18 6.98 -12.61
CA GLN A 187 16.96 5.83 -13.05
C GLN A 187 16.99 4.72 -11.98
N GLU A 188 17.24 5.08 -10.72
CA GLU A 188 17.31 4.10 -9.64
C GLU A 188 16.00 3.31 -9.48
N HIS A 189 14.86 3.99 -9.56
CA HIS A 189 13.58 3.30 -9.42
C HIS A 189 13.30 2.38 -10.59
N GLU A 190 13.68 2.75 -11.82
CA GLU A 190 13.61 1.81 -12.93
C GLU A 190 14.53 0.60 -12.74
N ASP A 191 15.70 0.78 -12.13
CA ASP A 191 16.62 -0.32 -11.83
C ASP A 191 16.12 -1.21 -10.69
N ILE A 192 15.41 -0.65 -9.71
CA ILE A 192 14.69 -1.42 -8.68
C ILE A 192 13.58 -2.27 -9.32
N LEU A 193 12.82 -1.69 -10.26
CA LEU A 193 11.80 -2.44 -11.00
C LEU A 193 12.40 -3.61 -11.78
N ARG A 194 13.46 -3.35 -12.56
CA ARG A 194 14.18 -4.41 -13.30
C ARG A 194 14.69 -5.50 -12.36
N PHE A 195 15.29 -5.11 -11.22
CA PHE A 195 15.80 -6.05 -10.23
C PHE A 195 14.74 -7.06 -9.76
N TRP A 196 13.51 -6.63 -9.50
CA TRP A 196 12.43 -7.51 -9.06
C TRP A 196 11.80 -8.31 -10.20
N PHE A 197 11.62 -7.69 -11.38
CA PHE A 197 11.11 -8.41 -12.55
C PHE A 197 12.08 -9.51 -13.04
N GLU A 198 13.40 -9.28 -12.99
CA GLU A 198 14.41 -10.30 -13.29
C GLU A 198 14.35 -11.52 -12.37
N ARG A 199 13.77 -11.36 -11.17
CA ARG A 199 13.56 -12.43 -10.18
C ARG A 199 12.21 -13.13 -10.32
N GLY A 200 11.41 -12.77 -11.32
CA GLY A 200 10.14 -13.43 -11.63
C GLY A 200 8.92 -12.87 -10.90
N VAL A 201 9.05 -11.70 -10.26
CA VAL A 201 7.88 -10.93 -9.83
C VAL A 201 7.01 -10.60 -11.06
N ALA A 202 5.70 -10.77 -10.93
CA ALA A 202 4.74 -10.58 -12.02
C ALA A 202 4.11 -9.19 -12.04
N GLY A 203 4.27 -8.40 -10.96
CA GLY A 203 3.75 -7.05 -10.89
C GLY A 203 4.27 -6.27 -9.70
N VAL A 204 4.01 -4.97 -9.72
CA VAL A 204 4.36 -4.06 -8.64
C VAL A 204 3.13 -3.25 -8.24
N ARG A 205 2.83 -3.20 -6.94
CA ARG A 205 1.91 -2.21 -6.37
C ARG A 205 2.72 -0.95 -6.06
N VAL A 206 2.25 0.18 -6.56
CA VAL A 206 2.92 1.48 -6.41
C VAL A 206 2.23 2.25 -5.31
N ASP A 207 2.87 2.33 -4.15
CA ASP A 207 2.41 3.13 -3.01
C ASP A 207 2.40 4.62 -3.35
N SER A 208 1.40 5.34 -2.82
CA SER A 208 1.36 6.81 -2.90
C SER A 208 1.61 7.36 -4.31
N ALA A 209 1.07 6.69 -5.34
CA ALA A 209 1.41 6.94 -6.75
C ALA A 209 1.08 8.38 -7.21
N ALA A 210 0.22 9.09 -6.48
CA ALA A 210 -0.10 10.47 -6.80
C ALA A 210 0.89 11.51 -6.23
N LEU A 211 1.91 11.13 -5.44
CA LEU A 211 2.67 12.08 -4.59
C LEU A 211 4.13 12.34 -5.02
N LEU A 212 4.66 11.60 -6.00
CA LEU A 212 6.10 11.58 -6.31
C LEU A 212 6.65 12.95 -6.70
N VAL A 213 5.89 13.73 -7.49
CA VAL A 213 6.34 15.01 -8.04
C VAL A 213 5.83 16.19 -7.22
N LYS A 214 6.73 17.14 -6.93
CA LYS A 214 6.44 18.36 -6.17
C LYS A 214 6.58 19.59 -7.07
N ASP A 215 5.74 20.61 -6.90
CA ASP A 215 5.90 21.91 -7.58
C ASP A 215 7.27 22.49 -7.19
N PRO A 216 8.16 22.81 -8.15
CA PRO A 216 9.52 23.27 -7.85
C PRO A 216 9.58 24.52 -6.96
N ARG A 217 8.52 25.34 -6.99
CA ARG A 217 8.40 26.56 -6.18
C ARG A 217 8.00 26.27 -4.73
N LEU A 218 7.49 25.07 -4.45
CA LEU A 218 6.99 24.63 -3.15
C LEU A 218 6.08 25.68 -2.47
N PRO A 219 5.03 26.18 -3.16
CA PRO A 219 4.22 27.28 -2.66
C PRO A 219 3.41 26.85 -1.42
N ASP A 220 2.94 27.82 -0.63
CA ASP A 220 1.85 27.57 0.32
C ASP A 220 0.61 27.04 -0.41
N PHE A 221 -0.25 26.32 0.30
CA PHE A 221 -1.39 25.64 -0.27
C PHE A 221 -2.70 25.87 0.49
N VAL A 222 -3.72 26.35 -0.23
CA VAL A 222 -5.09 26.44 0.27
C VAL A 222 -6.01 25.51 -0.52
N GLU A 223 -6.51 24.48 0.16
CA GLU A 223 -7.45 23.49 -0.38
C GLU A 223 -8.68 24.15 -1.04
N GLY A 224 -9.12 23.61 -2.17
CA GLY A 224 -10.26 24.14 -2.94
C GLY A 224 -10.03 25.49 -3.66
N ARG A 225 -8.88 26.15 -3.44
CA ARG A 225 -8.50 27.40 -4.12
C ARG A 225 -7.32 27.19 -5.07
N ASP A 226 -6.28 26.52 -4.60
CA ASP A 226 -5.03 26.38 -5.32
C ASP A 226 -4.92 25.02 -6.02
N ARG A 227 -4.13 24.96 -7.09
CA ARG A 227 -3.74 23.67 -7.67
C ARG A 227 -2.85 22.96 -6.65
N HIS A 228 -3.17 21.69 -6.37
CA HIS A 228 -2.42 20.92 -5.40
C HIS A 228 -0.92 20.86 -5.78
N PRO A 229 0.00 21.19 -4.85
CA PRO A 229 1.42 21.33 -5.19
C PRO A 229 2.19 20.01 -5.30
N TYR A 230 1.71 18.92 -4.68
CA TYR A 230 2.38 17.61 -4.76
C TYR A 230 1.49 16.42 -5.15
N VAL A 231 0.19 16.41 -4.80
CA VAL A 231 -0.79 15.44 -5.32
C VAL A 231 -1.09 15.70 -6.80
N ASP A 232 -1.06 14.64 -7.60
CA ASP A 232 -1.60 14.57 -8.96
C ASP A 232 -1.06 15.64 -9.92
N ARG A 233 0.26 15.74 -9.92
CA ARG A 233 1.04 16.56 -10.86
C ARG A 233 1.10 15.90 -12.23
N ASP A 234 1.00 16.68 -13.30
CA ASP A 234 0.91 16.11 -14.67
C ASP A 234 2.20 15.38 -15.07
N GLU A 235 3.34 15.78 -14.50
CA GLU A 235 4.65 15.20 -14.72
C GLU A 235 4.77 13.74 -14.21
N LEU A 236 3.82 13.28 -13.37
CA LEU A 236 3.71 11.88 -12.94
C LEU A 236 3.49 10.94 -14.13
N HIS A 237 2.69 11.37 -15.11
CA HIS A 237 2.35 10.52 -16.26
C HIS A 237 3.57 10.15 -17.10
N ASP A 238 4.59 11.02 -17.16
CA ASP A 238 5.85 10.70 -17.86
C ASP A 238 6.69 9.68 -17.10
N ILE A 239 6.64 9.69 -15.76
CA ILE A 239 7.26 8.64 -14.93
C ILE A 239 6.59 7.30 -15.22
N TYR A 240 5.25 7.27 -15.21
CA TYR A 240 4.51 6.03 -15.43
C TYR A 240 4.61 5.48 -16.85
N ARG A 241 4.73 6.32 -17.88
CA ARG A 241 5.09 5.87 -19.23
C ARG A 241 6.46 5.20 -19.29
N SER A 242 7.45 5.75 -18.57
CA SER A 242 8.78 5.15 -18.51
C SER A 242 8.73 3.79 -17.79
N TRP A 243 8.06 3.74 -16.64
CA TRP A 243 7.87 2.51 -15.89
C TRP A 243 7.12 1.46 -16.71
N ARG A 244 6.08 1.87 -17.44
CA ARG A 244 5.33 0.97 -18.32
C ARG A 244 6.23 0.30 -19.35
N THR A 245 7.16 1.05 -19.95
CA THR A 245 8.16 0.49 -20.86
C THR A 245 9.00 -0.59 -20.18
N VAL A 246 9.35 -0.41 -18.90
CA VAL A 246 10.05 -1.45 -18.12
C VAL A 246 9.14 -2.68 -17.95
N ALA A 247 7.91 -2.52 -17.45
CA ALA A 247 7.01 -3.64 -17.23
C ALA A 247 6.72 -4.45 -18.51
N ASP A 248 6.51 -3.77 -19.64
CA ASP A 248 6.22 -4.40 -20.94
C ASP A 248 7.37 -5.32 -21.39
N ALA A 249 8.63 -5.00 -21.04
CA ALA A 249 9.79 -5.82 -21.36
C ALA A 249 9.82 -7.16 -20.60
N TYR A 250 9.16 -7.22 -19.44
CA TYR A 250 9.10 -8.42 -18.61
C TYR A 250 7.70 -9.07 -18.59
N GLY A 251 6.71 -8.46 -19.25
CA GLY A 251 5.30 -8.86 -19.16
C GLY A 251 4.71 -8.65 -17.75
N GLY A 252 5.28 -7.72 -16.99
CA GLY A 252 4.83 -7.35 -15.65
C GLY A 252 3.65 -6.37 -15.67
N ILE A 253 3.05 -6.13 -14.51
CA ILE A 253 1.95 -5.16 -14.35
C ILE A 253 2.26 -4.13 -13.27
N PHE A 254 1.51 -3.02 -13.29
CA PHE A 254 1.47 -2.06 -12.19
C PHE A 254 0.07 -1.87 -11.64
N VAL A 255 -0.01 -1.82 -10.32
CA VAL A 255 -1.22 -1.52 -9.56
C VAL A 255 -0.98 -0.21 -8.80
N GLY A 256 -1.64 0.88 -9.17
CA GLY A 256 -1.50 2.16 -8.48
C GLY A 256 -2.32 2.25 -7.20
N GLU A 257 -1.73 2.72 -6.11
CA GLU A 257 -2.49 3.38 -5.06
C GLU A 257 -2.71 4.85 -5.45
N VAL A 258 -3.91 5.18 -5.90
CA VAL A 258 -4.26 6.53 -6.34
C VAL A 258 -5.54 6.97 -5.63
N TRP A 259 -5.39 7.91 -4.69
CA TRP A 259 -6.49 8.53 -3.97
C TRP A 259 -6.84 9.86 -4.63
N LEU A 260 -7.83 9.86 -5.54
CA LEU A 260 -8.28 11.08 -6.21
C LEU A 260 -9.81 11.17 -6.22
N PRO A 261 -10.40 12.31 -5.80
CA PRO A 261 -11.84 12.53 -5.92
C PRO A 261 -12.26 12.78 -7.38
N ASP A 262 -11.35 13.33 -8.20
CA ASP A 262 -11.58 13.55 -9.62
C ASP A 262 -11.34 12.25 -10.40
N THR A 263 -12.45 11.68 -10.85
CA THR A 263 -12.49 10.40 -11.56
C THR A 263 -11.94 10.48 -12.98
N GLU A 264 -11.99 11.65 -13.64
CA GLU A 264 -11.35 11.84 -14.94
C GLU A 264 -9.83 11.85 -14.78
N ARG A 265 -9.31 12.54 -13.75
CA ARG A 265 -7.88 12.54 -13.45
C ARG A 265 -7.40 11.14 -13.04
N PHE A 266 -8.16 10.43 -12.21
CA PHE A 266 -7.89 9.03 -11.88
C PHE A 266 -7.74 8.14 -13.12
N ALA A 267 -8.70 8.22 -14.07
CA ALA A 267 -8.69 7.38 -15.27
C ALA A 267 -7.45 7.60 -16.16
N ARG A 268 -6.77 8.75 -16.07
CA ARG A 268 -5.55 9.03 -16.86
C ARG A 268 -4.38 8.13 -16.47
N TYR A 269 -4.26 7.76 -15.19
CA TYR A 269 -3.23 6.84 -14.72
C TYR A 269 -3.39 5.44 -15.31
N LEU A 270 -4.60 5.09 -15.76
CA LEU A 270 -4.96 3.77 -16.28
C LEU A 270 -4.96 3.71 -17.82
N ARG A 271 -4.35 4.69 -18.48
CA ARG A 271 -4.21 4.67 -19.94
C ARG A 271 -3.35 3.47 -20.39
N PRO A 272 -3.52 3.00 -21.64
CA PRO A 272 -2.83 1.82 -22.13
C PRO A 272 -1.29 1.89 -22.11
N ASP A 273 -0.69 3.06 -21.92
CA ASP A 273 0.76 3.31 -21.86
C ASP A 273 1.25 3.70 -20.44
N GLU A 274 0.41 3.58 -19.42
CA GLU A 274 0.74 3.95 -18.02
C GLU A 274 0.49 2.75 -17.07
N LEU A 275 -0.19 2.93 -15.94
CA LEU A 275 -0.49 1.85 -14.99
C LEU A 275 -1.55 0.89 -15.56
N HIS A 276 -1.51 -0.37 -15.13
CA HIS A 276 -2.45 -1.40 -15.63
C HIS A 276 -3.78 -1.35 -14.89
N THR A 277 -3.71 -1.20 -13.57
CA THR A 277 -4.85 -1.09 -12.66
C THR A 277 -4.55 -0.10 -11.54
N ALA A 278 -5.56 0.24 -10.76
CA ALA A 278 -5.41 0.97 -9.52
C ALA A 278 -6.42 0.47 -8.48
N PHE A 279 -6.14 0.72 -7.20
CA PHE A 279 -7.04 0.40 -6.10
C PHE A 279 -8.32 1.23 -6.18
N ASN A 280 -9.47 0.56 -6.10
CA ASN A 280 -10.77 1.21 -6.05
C ASN A 280 -11.15 1.61 -4.63
N PHE A 281 -10.60 2.74 -4.18
CA PHE A 281 -10.88 3.26 -2.83
C PHE A 281 -12.31 3.77 -2.67
N SER A 282 -12.96 4.22 -3.75
CA SER A 282 -14.38 4.59 -3.73
C SER A 282 -15.27 3.42 -3.33
N PHE A 283 -14.99 2.22 -3.84
CA PHE A 283 -15.69 1.01 -3.44
C PHE A 283 -15.32 0.57 -2.02
N LEU A 284 -14.03 0.62 -1.66
CA LEU A 284 -13.56 0.31 -0.32
C LEU A 284 -14.26 1.18 0.73
N ALA A 285 -14.32 2.49 0.51
CA ALA A 285 -14.91 3.45 1.45
C ALA A 285 -16.44 3.45 1.46
N CYS A 286 -17.07 2.77 0.51
CA CYS A 286 -18.51 2.75 0.36
C CYS A 286 -19.20 2.12 1.58
N PRO A 287 -20.23 2.78 2.16
CA PRO A 287 -21.02 2.19 3.22
C PRO A 287 -21.84 0.99 2.71
N TRP A 288 -22.28 0.14 3.64
CA TRP A 288 -23.20 -0.97 3.36
C TRP A 288 -24.62 -0.46 3.04
N ASP A 289 -24.76 0.19 1.90
CA ASP A 289 -26.01 0.68 1.31
C ASP A 289 -26.09 0.25 -0.16
N ALA A 290 -27.17 -0.45 -0.52
CA ALA A 290 -27.29 -1.05 -1.84
C ALA A 290 -27.31 -0.04 -2.99
N ARG A 291 -27.82 1.19 -2.77
CA ARG A 291 -27.86 2.22 -3.81
C ARG A 291 -26.47 2.83 -4.00
N ARG A 292 -25.77 3.10 -2.90
CA ARG A 292 -24.39 3.63 -2.95
C ARG A 292 -23.40 2.63 -3.54
N LEU A 293 -23.50 1.35 -3.17
CA LEU A 293 -22.68 0.29 -3.77
C LEU A 293 -22.94 0.17 -5.26
N ARG A 294 -24.21 0.18 -5.71
CA ARG A 294 -24.55 0.18 -7.13
C ARG A 294 -23.96 1.37 -7.86
N ALA A 295 -24.12 2.58 -7.31
CA ALA A 295 -23.57 3.79 -7.91
C ALA A 295 -22.04 3.70 -8.05
N SER A 296 -21.33 3.29 -6.99
CA SER A 296 -19.88 3.09 -7.01
C SER A 296 -19.45 2.07 -8.08
N ILE A 297 -20.17 0.95 -8.23
CA ILE A 297 -19.91 -0.06 -9.25
C ILE A 297 -20.11 0.51 -10.66
N ASP A 298 -21.28 1.11 -10.91
CA ASP A 298 -21.65 1.62 -12.23
C ASP A 298 -20.69 2.75 -12.67
N GLU A 299 -20.32 3.64 -11.74
CA GLU A 299 -19.35 4.72 -11.97
C GLU A 299 -17.95 4.18 -12.26
N THR A 300 -17.45 3.22 -11.46
CA THR A 300 -16.13 2.60 -11.69
C THR A 300 -16.07 1.99 -13.10
N LEU A 301 -17.08 1.21 -13.47
CA LEU A 301 -17.11 0.55 -14.77
C LEU A 301 -17.19 1.56 -15.93
N ALA A 302 -18.02 2.59 -15.78
CA ALA A 302 -18.16 3.64 -16.78
C ALA A 302 -16.87 4.46 -16.96
N GLN A 303 -16.13 4.70 -15.89
CA GLN A 303 -14.88 5.49 -15.90
C GLN A 303 -13.70 4.72 -16.47
N HIS A 304 -13.63 3.41 -16.23
CA HIS A 304 -12.52 2.58 -16.72
C HIS A 304 -12.71 2.16 -18.18
N ALA A 305 -13.95 2.05 -18.66
CA ALA A 305 -14.25 1.60 -20.02
C ALA A 305 -13.56 2.41 -21.14
N PRO A 306 -13.50 3.77 -21.10
CA PRO A 306 -12.83 4.57 -22.13
C PRO A 306 -11.33 4.30 -22.28
N VAL A 307 -10.66 3.88 -21.20
CA VAL A 307 -9.21 3.58 -21.19
C VAL A 307 -8.92 2.07 -21.27
N GLY A 308 -9.96 1.23 -21.30
CA GLY A 308 -9.83 -0.21 -21.43
C GLY A 308 -9.21 -0.89 -20.19
N ALA A 309 -9.20 -0.24 -19.04
CA ALA A 309 -8.72 -0.81 -17.79
C ALA A 309 -9.79 -1.71 -17.14
N PRO A 310 -9.43 -2.81 -16.47
CA PRO A 310 -10.37 -3.56 -15.65
C PRO A 310 -10.72 -2.76 -14.39
N ALA A 311 -11.88 -3.02 -13.81
CA ALA A 311 -12.18 -2.58 -12.45
C ALA A 311 -11.40 -3.43 -11.44
N THR A 312 -11.16 -2.86 -10.26
CA THR A 312 -10.68 -3.60 -9.09
C THR A 312 -11.72 -3.48 -7.98
N TRP A 313 -11.87 -4.52 -7.16
CA TRP A 313 -12.82 -4.57 -6.06
C TRP A 313 -12.11 -4.92 -4.77
N VAL A 314 -12.17 -4.02 -3.80
CA VAL A 314 -11.40 -4.10 -2.55
C VAL A 314 -12.30 -3.71 -1.39
N LEU A 315 -12.38 -4.55 -0.37
CA LEU A 315 -13.19 -4.30 0.83
C LEU A 315 -12.35 -3.89 2.03
N CYS A 316 -11.13 -4.42 2.11
CA CYS A 316 -10.17 -4.17 3.17
C CYS A 316 -8.74 -4.22 2.61
N ASN A 317 -7.81 -3.63 3.36
CA ASN A 317 -6.38 -3.77 3.21
C ASN A 317 -5.72 -3.58 4.58
N HIS A 318 -4.39 -3.48 4.60
CA HIS A 318 -3.60 -3.23 5.80
C HIS A 318 -3.68 -1.80 6.41
N ASP A 319 -4.52 -0.89 5.89
CA ASP A 319 -4.67 0.48 6.41
C ASP A 319 -6.04 0.78 7.01
N VAL A 320 -7.04 -0.05 6.70
CA VAL A 320 -8.43 0.22 7.04
C VAL A 320 -8.97 -0.79 8.04
N THR A 321 -9.95 -0.36 8.83
CA THR A 321 -10.64 -1.26 9.75
C THR A 321 -11.28 -2.43 9.01
N ARG A 322 -11.05 -3.66 9.50
CA ARG A 322 -11.57 -4.90 8.91
C ARG A 322 -13.06 -4.83 8.62
N THR A 323 -13.45 -5.36 7.45
CA THR A 323 -14.80 -5.29 6.88
C THR A 323 -15.89 -5.74 7.86
N VAL A 324 -15.65 -6.80 8.65
CA VAL A 324 -16.61 -7.30 9.65
C VAL A 324 -16.92 -6.24 10.71
N THR A 325 -15.91 -5.63 11.30
CA THR A 325 -16.11 -4.57 12.30
C THR A 325 -16.72 -3.33 11.66
N ARG A 326 -16.19 -2.89 10.51
CA ARG A 326 -16.67 -1.69 9.81
C ARG A 326 -18.14 -1.80 9.44
N TYR A 327 -18.57 -2.91 8.84
CA TYR A 327 -19.98 -3.12 8.47
C TYR A 327 -20.89 -3.53 9.62
N GLY A 328 -20.33 -3.79 10.80
CA GLY A 328 -21.08 -3.95 12.06
C GLY A 328 -21.43 -2.62 12.74
N ARG A 329 -20.82 -1.50 12.34
CA ARG A 329 -21.07 -0.17 12.89
C ARG A 329 -22.38 0.44 12.39
N GLU A 330 -22.81 1.51 13.06
CA GLU A 330 -23.92 2.35 12.60
C GLU A 330 -23.56 3.09 11.31
N ASP A 331 -22.46 3.85 11.33
CA ASP A 331 -21.82 4.34 10.11
C ASP A 331 -20.83 3.29 9.58
N THR A 332 -21.10 2.82 8.37
CA THR A 332 -20.36 1.74 7.71
C THR A 332 -19.43 2.26 6.62
N ALA A 333 -19.41 3.57 6.37
CA ALA A 333 -18.43 4.20 5.50
C ALA A 333 -17.04 4.16 6.14
N PHE A 334 -16.01 4.43 5.33
CA PHE A 334 -14.65 4.61 5.83
C PHE A 334 -14.14 6.01 5.48
N ASP A 335 -13.54 6.67 6.46
CA ASP A 335 -12.76 7.89 6.34
C ASP A 335 -11.69 7.86 7.44
N PHE A 336 -10.44 8.18 7.09
CA PHE A 336 -9.35 8.29 8.07
C PHE A 336 -9.65 9.35 9.14
N ALA A 337 -10.27 10.47 8.74
CA ALA A 337 -10.56 11.59 9.65
C ALA A 337 -11.58 11.25 10.74
N THR A 338 -12.40 10.21 10.55
CA THR A 338 -13.45 9.81 11.51
C THR A 338 -13.09 8.54 12.28
N LYS A 339 -11.88 8.01 12.09
CA LYS A 339 -11.43 6.79 12.75
C LYS A 339 -11.21 7.04 14.25
N ALA A 340 -11.85 6.24 15.09
CA ALA A 340 -11.80 6.42 16.54
C ALA A 340 -11.88 5.10 17.31
N PHE A 341 -11.20 5.04 18.46
CA PHE A 341 -11.34 3.96 19.44
C PHE A 341 -12.78 3.80 19.93
N GLY A 342 -13.12 2.58 20.36
CA GLY A 342 -14.38 2.31 21.07
C GLY A 342 -15.65 2.49 20.22
N THR A 343 -15.53 2.65 18.90
CA THR A 343 -16.69 2.76 18.00
C THR A 343 -17.48 1.45 18.02
N PRO A 344 -18.74 1.43 18.51
CA PRO A 344 -19.50 0.19 18.68
C PRO A 344 -19.78 -0.53 17.36
N ALA A 345 -19.68 -1.87 17.37
CA ALA A 345 -19.99 -2.70 16.21
C ALA A 345 -20.75 -3.98 16.63
N ASP A 346 -21.83 -4.30 15.92
CA ASP A 346 -22.48 -5.61 15.97
C ASP A 346 -21.72 -6.57 15.04
N LEU A 347 -20.83 -7.39 15.62
CA LEU A 347 -20.00 -8.33 14.86
C LEU A 347 -20.83 -9.41 14.17
N ALA A 348 -21.97 -9.84 14.74
CA ALA A 348 -22.81 -10.85 14.11
C ALA A 348 -23.50 -10.30 12.85
N LEU A 349 -23.96 -9.04 12.91
CA LEU A 349 -24.45 -8.33 11.73
C LEU A 349 -23.33 -8.05 10.73
N GLY A 350 -22.17 -7.60 11.22
CA GLY A 350 -20.96 -7.34 10.46
C GLY A 350 -20.51 -8.54 9.64
N THR A 351 -20.43 -9.73 10.24
CA THR A 351 -20.05 -10.98 9.54
C THR A 351 -21.02 -11.31 8.42
N ARG A 352 -22.34 -11.16 8.62
CA ARG A 352 -23.32 -11.39 7.56
C ARG A 352 -23.15 -10.42 6.39
N ARG A 353 -22.93 -9.14 6.69
CA ARG A 353 -22.73 -8.08 5.68
C ARG A 353 -21.41 -8.26 4.94
N ALA A 354 -20.32 -8.51 5.64
CA ALA A 354 -19.00 -8.77 5.05
C ALA A 354 -19.02 -9.98 4.11
N ARG A 355 -19.67 -11.08 4.49
CA ARG A 355 -19.84 -12.24 3.60
C ARG A 355 -20.62 -11.89 2.34
N ALA A 356 -21.72 -11.14 2.48
CA ALA A 356 -22.51 -10.70 1.32
C ALA A 356 -21.70 -9.74 0.41
N ALA A 357 -20.88 -8.86 1.00
CA ALA A 357 -19.99 -7.97 0.28
C ALA A 357 -18.91 -8.74 -0.48
N ALA A 358 -18.28 -9.74 0.14
CA ALA A 358 -17.28 -10.59 -0.51
C ALA A 358 -17.87 -11.34 -1.71
N LEU A 359 -19.06 -11.93 -1.55
CA LEU A 359 -19.76 -12.59 -2.65
C LEU A 359 -20.15 -11.63 -3.78
N LEU A 360 -20.51 -10.38 -3.44
CA LEU A 360 -20.75 -9.35 -4.44
C LEU A 360 -19.46 -9.03 -5.20
N SER A 361 -18.38 -8.68 -4.50
CA SER A 361 -17.08 -8.33 -5.11
C SER A 361 -16.56 -9.44 -6.04
N LEU A 362 -16.66 -10.70 -5.62
CA LEU A 362 -16.25 -11.87 -6.40
C LEU A 362 -17.12 -12.14 -7.63
N ALA A 363 -18.35 -11.61 -7.68
CA ALA A 363 -19.26 -11.74 -8.81
C ALA A 363 -19.15 -10.60 -9.82
N LEU A 364 -18.44 -9.51 -9.49
CA LEU A 364 -18.27 -8.36 -10.36
C LEU A 364 -17.18 -8.61 -11.40
N PRO A 365 -17.26 -7.98 -12.60
CA PRO A 365 -16.20 -8.07 -13.59
C PRO A 365 -14.98 -7.27 -13.14
N GLY A 366 -13.78 -7.83 -13.30
CA GLY A 366 -12.53 -7.19 -12.88
C GLY A 366 -11.74 -8.05 -11.91
N ALA A 367 -10.68 -7.48 -11.35
CA ALA A 367 -9.86 -8.14 -10.33
C ALA A 367 -10.40 -7.89 -8.92
N VAL A 368 -10.17 -8.82 -8.00
CA VAL A 368 -10.55 -8.70 -6.60
C VAL A 368 -9.29 -8.74 -5.75
N TYR A 369 -9.22 -7.88 -4.74
CA TYR A 369 -8.19 -7.93 -3.72
C TYR A 369 -8.80 -8.43 -2.42
N VAL A 370 -8.18 -9.46 -1.84
CA VAL A 370 -8.58 -10.07 -0.57
C VAL A 370 -7.47 -9.83 0.42
N TYR A 371 -7.76 -9.11 1.51
CA TYR A 371 -6.80 -8.93 2.58
C TYR A 371 -6.76 -10.14 3.51
N GLN A 372 -5.57 -10.47 4.02
CA GLN A 372 -5.39 -11.64 4.87
C GLN A 372 -6.37 -11.69 6.06
N GLY A 373 -7.12 -12.79 6.16
CA GLY A 373 -8.15 -13.01 7.16
C GLY A 373 -9.56 -12.53 6.77
N GLU A 374 -9.75 -11.88 5.62
CA GLU A 374 -11.10 -11.59 5.11
C GLU A 374 -11.87 -12.87 4.76
N GLU A 375 -11.18 -13.88 4.23
CA GLU A 375 -11.73 -15.21 3.93
C GLU A 375 -12.22 -15.94 5.19
N LEU A 376 -11.62 -15.62 6.34
CA LEU A 376 -12.00 -16.11 7.66
C LEU A 376 -13.08 -15.26 8.33
N GLY A 377 -13.36 -14.06 7.80
CA GLY A 377 -14.26 -13.10 8.41
C GLY A 377 -13.73 -12.53 9.73
N LEU A 378 -12.42 -12.27 9.81
CA LEU A 378 -11.82 -11.71 11.03
C LEU A 378 -12.36 -10.29 11.30
N PRO A 379 -12.78 -9.98 12.54
CA PRO A 379 -13.04 -8.61 12.96
C PRO A 379 -11.74 -7.87 13.24
N GLU A 380 -11.82 -6.54 13.33
CA GLU A 380 -10.75 -5.69 13.82
C GLU A 380 -10.36 -6.12 15.25
N ALA A 381 -9.06 -6.27 15.51
CA ALA A 381 -8.57 -6.56 16.84
C ALA A 381 -8.55 -5.30 17.71
N ASP A 382 -8.82 -5.49 19.00
CA ASP A 382 -8.64 -4.46 20.02
C ASP A 382 -7.19 -4.50 20.52
N ILE A 383 -6.45 -3.41 20.32
CA ILE A 383 -5.02 -3.31 20.63
C ILE A 383 -4.86 -2.55 21.95
N PRO A 384 -4.24 -3.15 22.98
CA PRO A 384 -3.89 -2.44 24.20
C PRO A 384 -3.05 -1.19 23.88
N LEU A 385 -3.32 -0.06 24.54
CA LEU A 385 -2.66 1.22 24.24
C LEU A 385 -1.14 1.16 24.38
N ASP A 386 -0.62 0.34 25.29
CA ASP A 386 0.81 0.11 25.51
C ASP A 386 1.46 -0.79 24.44
N ARG A 387 0.67 -1.33 23.51
CA ARG A 387 1.10 -2.18 22.40
C ARG A 387 0.87 -1.55 21.03
N VAL A 388 0.25 -0.37 20.95
CA VAL A 388 0.11 0.39 19.71
C VAL A 388 1.50 0.79 19.21
N GLN A 389 1.74 0.61 17.92
CA GLN A 389 3.02 0.87 17.25
C GLN A 389 2.86 1.87 16.10
N ASP A 390 1.67 2.02 15.53
CA ASP A 390 1.46 2.88 14.37
C ASP A 390 1.76 4.38 14.67
N PRO A 391 2.61 5.05 13.87
CA PRO A 391 2.91 6.46 14.03
C PRO A 391 1.68 7.38 14.00
N MET A 392 0.61 7.03 13.27
CA MET A 392 -0.62 7.82 13.22
C MET A 392 -1.23 8.04 14.62
N HIS A 393 -1.15 7.03 15.49
CA HIS A 393 -1.64 7.13 16.86
C HIS A 393 -0.85 8.16 17.67
N PHE A 394 0.47 8.07 17.65
CA PHE A 394 1.34 8.96 18.43
C PHE A 394 1.28 10.40 17.91
N ARG A 395 1.24 10.59 16.59
CA ARG A 395 1.23 11.91 15.96
C ARG A 395 -0.11 12.64 16.09
N SER A 396 -1.21 11.90 16.25
CA SER A 396 -2.54 12.45 16.54
C SER A 396 -2.77 12.74 18.03
N GLY A 397 -1.76 12.54 18.89
CA GLY A 397 -1.91 12.69 20.34
C GLY A 397 -2.80 11.62 20.97
N GLY A 398 -2.90 10.45 20.34
CA GLY A 398 -3.68 9.31 20.80
C GLY A 398 -5.15 9.31 20.38
N THR A 399 -5.56 10.22 19.49
CA THR A 399 -6.96 10.32 19.03
C THR A 399 -7.28 9.34 17.91
N ASP A 400 -6.37 9.19 16.94
CA ASP A 400 -6.44 8.15 15.91
C ASP A 400 -5.95 6.81 16.51
N PRO A 401 -6.70 5.71 16.37
CA PRO A 401 -6.25 4.40 16.81
C PRO A 401 -5.10 3.80 15.99
N GLY A 402 -4.76 4.37 14.83
CA GLY A 402 -3.79 3.78 13.91
C GLY A 402 -4.34 2.51 13.26
N ARG A 403 -3.46 1.75 12.60
CA ARG A 403 -3.80 0.63 11.72
C ARG A 403 -3.50 -0.74 12.32
N ASP A 404 -2.94 -0.79 13.53
CA ASP A 404 -2.51 -2.04 14.17
C ASP A 404 -3.64 -3.08 14.34
N GLY A 405 -4.89 -2.63 14.54
CA GLY A 405 -6.05 -3.52 14.71
C GLY A 405 -6.32 -4.46 13.52
N CYS A 406 -5.89 -4.09 12.31
CA CYS A 406 -6.01 -4.94 11.12
C CYS A 406 -4.73 -5.74 10.82
N ARG A 407 -3.62 -5.48 11.52
CA ARG A 407 -2.26 -6.03 11.27
C ARG A 407 -1.85 -7.12 12.28
N VAL A 408 -2.80 -7.68 13.03
CA VAL A 408 -2.53 -8.74 14.02
C VAL A 408 -2.26 -10.11 13.38
N PRO A 409 -1.49 -10.99 14.04
CA PRO A 409 -1.21 -12.35 13.59
C PRO A 409 -2.45 -13.16 13.20
N LEU A 410 -2.37 -13.93 12.11
CA LEU A 410 -3.48 -14.80 11.68
C LEU A 410 -3.65 -16.03 12.60
N PRO A 411 -4.91 -16.42 12.89
CA PRO A 411 -5.22 -17.61 13.67
C PRO A 411 -5.32 -18.87 12.78
N TRP A 412 -4.23 -19.61 12.62
CA TRP A 412 -4.18 -20.83 11.80
C TRP A 412 -4.81 -22.07 12.45
N ALA A 413 -4.81 -22.18 13.77
CA ALA A 413 -5.28 -23.35 14.51
C ALA A 413 -5.82 -22.96 15.89
N ALA A 414 -7.14 -23.13 16.10
CA ALA A 414 -7.86 -22.59 17.26
C ALA A 414 -7.32 -23.02 18.64
N GLU A 415 -6.87 -24.27 18.78
CA GLU A 415 -6.40 -24.84 20.06
C GLU A 415 -4.88 -24.85 20.21
N ALA A 416 -4.15 -24.39 19.20
CA ALA A 416 -2.69 -24.29 19.28
C ALA A 416 -2.29 -23.02 20.05
N PRO A 417 -1.14 -23.03 20.75
CA PRO A 417 -0.52 -21.81 21.25
C PRO A 417 -0.43 -20.75 20.15
N TYR A 418 -0.73 -19.48 20.49
CA TYR A 418 -0.78 -18.34 19.55
C TYR A 418 -1.65 -18.60 18.31
N ALA A 419 -2.68 -19.42 18.47
CA ALA A 419 -3.52 -19.88 17.38
C ALA A 419 -2.72 -20.49 16.20
N GLY A 420 -1.57 -21.13 16.46
CA GLY A 420 -0.74 -21.75 15.42
C GLY A 420 -0.02 -20.76 14.50
N PHE A 421 0.06 -19.48 14.90
CA PHE A 421 0.86 -18.47 14.19
C PHE A 421 2.36 -18.75 14.27
N GLY A 422 2.86 -19.03 15.47
CA GLY A 422 4.29 -19.19 15.77
C GLY A 422 4.48 -19.93 17.09
N SER A 423 5.71 -19.92 17.63
CA SER A 423 6.08 -20.76 18.78
C SER A 423 6.42 -20.01 20.08
N ARG A 424 6.48 -18.67 20.07
CA ARG A 424 6.98 -17.88 21.20
C ARG A 424 5.93 -16.99 21.88
N VAL A 425 6.06 -16.91 23.23
CA VAL A 425 5.44 -15.87 24.08
C VAL A 425 6.38 -14.66 24.05
N GLU A 426 5.88 -13.46 23.77
CA GLU A 426 6.39 -12.22 24.40
C GLU A 426 5.37 -11.06 24.36
#